data_AF-A0A533ULV1-F1
#
_entry.id   AF-A0A533ULV1-F1
#
_cell.length_a   1.000
_cell.length_b   1.000
_cell.length_c   1.000
_cell.angle_alpha   90.00
_cell.angle_beta   90.00
_cell.angle_gamma   90.00
#
_symmetry.space_group_name_H-M   'P 1'
#
loop_
_entity.id
_entity.type
_entity.pdbx_description
1 polymer ?
#
loop_
_entity_poly.entity_id
_entity_poly.type
_entity_poly.pdbx_seq_one_letter_code
_entity_poly.pdbx_strand_id
1 'polypeptide(L)'
;FNEAISFQIYCETQEQVDYYWEKLSEGGDKNAQQCGWLKDKFGLSWQVVPTVLLTMLQDKDSNKKERVMKAMLQMHKLDINALTKVYREE
;
A
#
# COMPACT_ATOMS: atom_id res chain seq x y z
N PHE A 1 15.98 11.75 8.82
CA PHE A 1 14.80 12.04 7.98
C PHE A 1 13.54 11.95 8.83
N ASN A 2 12.60 12.86 8.63
CA ASN A 2 11.22 12.80 9.17
C ASN A 2 10.26 12.38 8.03
N GLU A 3 9.00 12.05 8.33
CA GLU A 3 8.01 11.68 7.28
C GLU A 3 7.54 12.86 6.40
N ALA A 4 8.13 14.06 6.54
CA ALA A 4 7.74 15.24 5.77
C ALA A 4 7.98 15.12 4.25
N ILE A 5 8.81 14.15 3.83
CA ILE A 5 9.02 13.78 2.43
C ILE A 5 8.88 12.27 2.33
N SER A 6 8.02 11.80 1.42
CA SER A 6 7.95 10.40 1.01
C SER A 6 7.88 10.27 -0.50
N PHE A 7 8.47 9.21 -1.03
CA PHE A 7 8.36 8.86 -2.45
C PHE A 7 7.25 7.84 -2.65
N GLN A 8 6.47 7.97 -3.72
CA GLN A 8 5.42 7.02 -4.07
C GLN A 8 5.82 6.23 -5.32
N ILE A 9 5.68 4.91 -5.27
CA ILE A 9 5.84 4.02 -6.41
C ILE A 9 4.49 3.41 -6.72
N TYR A 10 3.95 3.72 -7.89
CA TYR A 10 2.72 3.13 -8.38
C TYR A 10 3.01 1.78 -9.04
N CYS A 11 2.26 0.74 -8.62
CA CYS A 11 2.42 -0.62 -9.11
C CYS A 11 1.13 -1.09 -9.81
N GLU A 12 1.27 -1.68 -11.00
CA GLU A 12 0.15 -2.23 -11.78
C GLU A 12 -0.14 -3.69 -11.43
N THR A 13 0.87 -4.44 -10.96
CA THR A 13 0.76 -5.87 -10.65
C THR A 13 1.29 -6.21 -9.25
N GLN A 14 0.93 -7.38 -8.72
CA GLN A 14 1.36 -7.80 -7.39
C GLN A 14 2.87 -8.08 -7.36
N GLU A 15 3.45 -8.58 -8.45
CA GLU A 15 4.88 -8.83 -8.58
C GLU A 15 5.69 -7.55 -8.47
N GLN A 16 5.18 -6.42 -8.97
CA GLN A 16 5.80 -5.11 -8.81
C GLN A 16 5.72 -4.64 -7.34
N VAL A 17 4.55 -4.78 -6.70
CA VAL A 17 4.38 -4.47 -5.27
C VAL A 17 5.36 -5.27 -4.43
N ASP A 18 5.45 -6.58 -4.67
CA ASP A 18 6.31 -7.51 -3.96
C ASP A 18 7.80 -7.17 -4.16
N TYR A 19 8.21 -6.95 -5.41
CA TYR A 19 9.59 -6.55 -5.74
C TYR A 19 10.03 -5.27 -5.03
N TYR A 20 9.23 -4.19 -5.11
CA TYR A 20 9.58 -2.92 -4.47
C TYR A 20 9.49 -3.01 -2.95
N TRP A 21 8.49 -3.71 -2.41
CA TRP A 21 8.35 -3.91 -0.97
C TRP A 21 9.56 -4.64 -0.38
N GLU A 22 9.95 -5.76 -0.98
CA GLU A 22 11.09 -6.55 -0.53
C GLU A 22 12.40 -5.76 -0.61
N LYS A 23 12.65 -5.09 -1.76
CA LYS A 23 13.91 -4.34 -1.96
C LYS A 23 14.03 -3.08 -1.11
N LEU A 24 12.93 -2.38 -0.84
CA LEU A 24 12.98 -1.18 -0.03
C LEU A 24 12.90 -1.47 1.48
N SER A 25 12.25 -2.56 1.90
CA SER A 25 12.25 -2.98 3.31
C SER A 25 13.53 -3.67 3.78
N GLU A 26 14.42 -4.07 2.85
CA GLU A 26 15.70 -4.73 3.14
C GLU A 26 16.62 -3.83 3.99
N GLY A 27 16.80 -4.19 5.26
CA GLY A 27 17.58 -3.39 6.23
C GLY A 27 16.88 -2.13 6.75
N GLY A 28 15.59 -1.94 6.42
CA GLY A 28 14.76 -0.82 6.87
C GLY A 28 14.09 -1.04 8.23
N ASP A 29 13.46 0.02 8.75
CA ASP A 29 12.68 -0.06 10.00
C ASP A 29 11.33 -0.76 9.76
N LYS A 30 11.15 -1.92 10.38
CA LYS A 30 9.91 -2.70 10.32
C LYS A 30 8.74 -2.02 11.02
N ASN A 31 8.98 -1.15 12.00
CA ASN A 31 7.90 -0.44 12.70
C ASN A 31 7.32 0.72 11.87
N ALA A 32 8.02 1.13 10.81
CA ALA A 32 7.52 2.09 9.83
C ALA A 32 6.66 1.45 8.73
N GLN A 33 6.39 0.13 8.80
CA GLN A 33 5.61 -0.58 7.80
C GLN A 33 4.12 -0.57 8.12
N GLN A 34 3.32 0.19 7.34
CA GLN A 34 1.87 0.29 7.54
C GLN A 34 1.19 0.81 6.27
N CYS A 35 0.08 0.21 5.83
CA CYS A 35 -0.74 0.70 4.70
C CYS A 35 0.05 0.96 3.39
N GLY A 36 1.03 0.13 3.07
CA GLY A 36 1.92 0.33 1.91
C GLY A 36 3.10 1.28 2.16
N TRP A 37 3.19 1.91 3.33
CA TRP A 37 4.36 2.68 3.75
C TRP A 37 5.46 1.76 4.28
N LEU A 38 6.70 2.20 4.13
CA LEU A 38 7.90 1.61 4.74
C LEU A 38 9.02 2.68 4.83
N LYS A 39 10.08 2.40 5.60
CA LYS A 39 11.35 3.13 5.51
C LYS A 39 12.46 2.22 5.04
N ASP A 40 13.32 2.73 4.16
CA ASP A 40 14.50 2.00 3.71
C ASP A 40 15.66 2.06 4.72
N LYS A 41 16.76 1.34 4.43
CA LYS A 41 17.98 1.31 5.26
C LYS A 41 18.69 2.66 5.43
N PHE A 42 18.32 3.69 4.66
CA PHE A 42 18.82 5.05 4.80
C PHE A 42 17.83 5.97 5.56
N GLY A 43 16.66 5.44 5.93
CA GLY A 43 15.61 6.16 6.64
C GLY A 43 14.72 7.02 5.72
N LEU A 44 14.76 6.82 4.41
CA LEU A 44 13.83 7.48 3.47
C LEU A 44 12.46 6.80 3.55
N SER A 45 11.39 7.59 3.53
CA SER A 45 10.02 7.08 3.58
C SER A 45 9.52 6.79 2.16
N TRP A 46 8.96 5.61 1.95
CA TRP A 46 8.42 5.14 0.68
C TRP A 46 6.97 4.68 0.84
N GLN A 47 6.17 4.84 -0.20
CA GLN A 47 4.83 4.28 -0.33
C GLN A 47 4.78 3.40 -1.58
N VAL A 48 4.55 2.10 -1.41
CA VAL A 48 4.36 1.15 -2.52
C VAL A 48 2.85 0.97 -2.71
N VAL A 49 2.29 1.61 -3.73
CA VAL A 49 0.84 1.80 -3.89
C VAL A 49 0.34 1.13 -5.16
N PRO A 50 -0.55 0.13 -5.09
CA PRO A 50 -1.22 -0.40 -6.27
C PRO A 50 -2.08 0.68 -6.96
N THR A 51 -1.97 0.82 -8.29
CA THR A 51 -2.78 1.78 -9.06
C THR A 51 -4.28 1.53 -8.88
N VAL A 52 -4.68 0.26 -8.83
CA VAL A 52 -6.08 -0.17 -8.64
C VAL A 52 -6.68 0.29 -7.30
N LEU A 53 -5.87 0.41 -6.24
CA LEU A 53 -6.32 0.89 -4.93
C LEU A 53 -6.77 2.35 -5.01
N LEU A 54 -6.08 3.19 -5.79
CA LEU A 54 -6.48 4.58 -6.01
C LEU A 54 -7.86 4.67 -6.66
N THR A 55 -8.13 3.81 -7.66
CA THR A 55 -9.44 3.72 -8.32
C THR A 55 -10.53 3.28 -7.32
N MET A 56 -10.27 2.25 -6.51
CA MET A 56 -11.21 1.75 -5.50
C MET A 56 -11.59 2.80 -4.44
N LEU A 57 -10.61 3.59 -3.97
CA LEU A 57 -10.86 4.67 -3.01
C LEU A 57 -11.63 5.85 -3.63
N GLN A 58 -11.69 5.95 -4.97
CA GLN A 58 -12.37 7.02 -5.71
C GLN A 58 -13.80 6.69 -6.18
N ASP A 59 -14.21 5.42 -6.35
CA ASP A 59 -15.43 4.85 -7.05
C ASP A 59 -16.86 5.35 -6.69
N LYS A 60 -17.02 6.52 -6.05
CA LYS A 60 -18.29 7.08 -5.55
C LYS A 60 -18.96 6.28 -4.42
N ASP A 61 -19.27 4.99 -4.61
CA ASP A 61 -19.93 4.09 -3.65
C ASP A 61 -19.18 4.10 -2.31
N SER A 62 -19.82 4.63 -1.27
CA SER A 62 -19.24 4.79 0.06
C SER A 62 -18.97 3.44 0.74
N ASN A 63 -19.81 2.44 0.49
CA ASN A 63 -19.74 1.15 1.18
C ASN A 63 -18.54 0.34 0.66
N LYS A 64 -18.35 0.33 -0.67
CA LYS A 64 -17.16 -0.29 -1.30
C LYS A 64 -15.87 0.37 -0.84
N LYS A 65 -15.83 1.71 -0.84
CA LYS A 65 -14.69 2.48 -0.33
C LYS A 65 -14.38 2.15 1.11
N GLU A 66 -15.38 2.10 1.99
CA GLU A 66 -15.19 1.82 3.40
C GLU A 66 -14.66 0.40 3.64
N ARG A 67 -15.14 -0.61 2.89
CA ARG A 67 -14.59 -1.98 2.93
C ARG A 67 -13.12 -2.03 2.53
N VAL A 68 -12.77 -1.41 1.40
CA VAL A 68 -11.38 -1.34 0.90
C VAL A 68 -10.48 -0.60 1.89
N MET A 69 -10.94 0.54 2.42
CA MET A 69 -10.22 1.34 3.42
C MET A 69 -9.98 0.53 4.70
N LYS A 70 -10.99 -0.18 5.21
CA LYS A 70 -10.85 -1.05 6.40
C LYS A 70 -9.85 -2.17 6.18
N ALA A 71 -9.89 -2.84 5.02
CA ALA A 71 -8.93 -3.89 4.69
C ALA A 71 -7.50 -3.35 4.58
N MET A 72 -7.32 -2.20 3.89
CA MET A 72 -6.03 -1.52 3.74
C MET A 72 -5.40 -1.14 5.10
N LEU A 73 -6.21 -0.70 6.07
CA LEU A 73 -5.73 -0.37 7.42
C LEU A 73 -5.19 -1.57 8.21
N GLN A 74 -5.54 -2.81 7.82
CA GLN A 74 -5.02 -4.03 8.45
C GLN A 74 -3.76 -4.58 7.75
N MET A 75 -3.29 -3.94 6.68
CA MET A 75 -2.18 -4.39 5.85
C MET A 75 -0.89 -3.60 6.15
N HIS A 76 0.25 -4.30 6.18
CA HIS A 76 1.57 -3.65 6.04
C HIS A 76 1.91 -3.53 4.55
N LYS A 77 2.23 -4.66 3.90
CA LYS A 77 2.29 -4.77 2.43
C LYS A 77 0.87 -4.86 1.87
N LEU A 78 0.58 -4.12 0.80
CA LEU A 78 -0.72 -4.13 0.15
C LEU A 78 -0.87 -5.36 -0.76
N ASP A 79 -2.01 -6.04 -0.67
CA ASP A 79 -2.36 -7.20 -1.48
C ASP A 79 -3.52 -6.84 -2.43
N ILE A 80 -3.22 -6.81 -3.72
CA ILE A 80 -4.16 -6.45 -4.80
C ILE A 80 -5.34 -7.42 -4.85
N ASN A 81 -5.13 -8.71 -4.61
CA ASN A 81 -6.19 -9.72 -4.67
C ASN A 81 -7.12 -9.60 -3.46
N ALA A 82 -6.58 -9.40 -2.28
CA ALA A 82 -7.36 -9.16 -1.06
C ALA A 82 -8.19 -7.87 -1.15
N LEU A 83 -7.59 -6.77 -1.62
CA LEU A 83 -8.29 -5.51 -1.86
C LEU A 83 -9.39 -5.66 -2.93
N THR A 84 -9.09 -6.37 -4.03
CA THR A 84 -10.07 -6.65 -5.10
C THR A 84 -11.22 -7.53 -4.62
N LYS A 85 -10.97 -8.46 -3.69
CA LYS A 85 -12.00 -9.31 -3.09
C LYS A 85 -13.00 -8.49 -2.29
N VAL A 86 -12.54 -7.72 -1.29
CA VAL A 86 -13.43 -6.91 -0.42
C VAL A 86 -14.15 -5.77 -1.16
N TYR A 87 -13.59 -5.30 -2.28
CA TYR A 87 -14.22 -4.34 -3.17
C TYR A 87 -15.40 -4.95 -3.97
N ARG A 88 -15.33 -6.25 -4.29
CA ARG A 88 -16.33 -6.99 -5.09
C ARG A 88 -17.36 -7.75 -4.26
N GLU A 89 -17.08 -8.02 -3.00
CA GLU A 89 -18.09 -8.48 -2.03
C GLU A 89 -19.21 -7.43 -1.93
N GLU A 90 -20.48 -7.85 -1.83
CA GLU A 90 -21.66 -6.97 -1.83
C GLU A 90 -21.97 -6.39 -0.45
#